data_AF-A0A0G1BLF6-F1
#
_entry.id   AF-A0A0G1BLF6-F1
#
_cell.length_a   1.000
_cell.length_b   1.000
_cell.length_c   1.000
_cell.angle_alpha   90.00
_cell.angle_beta   90.00
_cell.angle_gamma   90.00
#
_symmetry.space_group_name_H-M   'P 1'
#
loop_
_entity.id
_entity.type
_entity.pdbx_description
1 polymer ?
#
loop_
_entity_poly.entity_id
_entity_poly.type
_entity_poly.pdbx_seq_one_letter_code
_entity_poly.pdbx_strand_id
1 'polypeptide(L)'
;MNSLEQGPSQKSLSLADLMSKEQVSADELKEYFKIHTEYGTRTAVESLFSVIDRVKLTESDISEMISDAEKATEIAKSESMNGGGFITNDVREIEGQNEEIIAHLKSKLETGQQ
;
A
#
# COMPACT_ATOMS: atom_id res chain seq x y z
N MET A 1 5.10 27.48 -31.15
CA MET A 1 4.48 26.22 -30.69
C MET A 1 4.62 26.23 -29.19
N ASN A 2 3.50 26.30 -28.46
CA ASN A 2 3.50 26.41 -27.00
C ASN A 2 4.04 25.12 -26.38
N SER A 3 5.08 25.25 -25.57
CA SER A 3 5.55 24.18 -24.70
C SER A 3 4.42 23.76 -23.78
N LEU A 4 4.04 22.50 -23.84
CA LEU A 4 3.19 21.86 -22.84
C LEU A 4 3.89 22.03 -21.49
N GLU A 5 3.33 22.89 -20.63
CA GLU A 5 3.63 22.90 -19.21
C GLU A 5 3.31 21.49 -18.69
N GLN A 6 4.34 20.66 -18.56
CA GLN A 6 4.24 19.47 -17.73
C GLN A 6 3.96 19.99 -16.33
N GLY A 7 2.71 19.85 -15.88
CA GLY A 7 2.36 20.01 -14.47
C GLY A 7 3.35 19.22 -13.61
N PRO A 8 3.56 19.60 -12.33
CA PRO A 8 4.59 18.99 -11.50
C PRO A 8 4.47 17.48 -11.64
N SER A 9 5.49 16.85 -12.22
CA SER A 9 5.58 15.39 -12.23
C SER A 9 5.65 15.03 -10.75
N GLN A 10 4.49 14.72 -10.15
CA GLN A 10 4.42 14.09 -8.85
C GLN A 10 5.21 12.81 -9.03
N LYS A 11 6.47 12.86 -8.62
CA LYS A 11 7.36 11.72 -8.63
C LYS A 11 6.74 10.76 -7.63
N SER A 12 5.89 9.85 -8.11
CA SER A 12 5.22 8.86 -7.29
C SER A 12 6.30 8.16 -6.47
N LEU A 13 6.19 8.22 -5.15
CA LEU A 13 7.12 7.54 -4.26
C LEU A 13 7.17 6.06 -4.66
N SER A 14 8.36 5.51 -4.88
CA SER A 14 8.50 4.08 -5.18
C SER A 14 8.99 3.31 -3.94
N LEU A 15 8.76 1.99 -3.91
CA LEU A 15 9.28 1.15 -2.84
C LEU A 15 10.81 1.20 -2.77
N ALA A 16 11.48 1.31 -3.91
CA ALA A 16 12.92 1.44 -3.98
C ALA A 16 13.40 2.77 -3.36
N ASP A 17 12.69 3.87 -3.61
CA ASP A 17 12.97 5.16 -2.98
C ASP A 17 12.82 5.06 -1.47
N LEU A 18 11.76 4.41 -0.97
CA LEU A 18 11.60 4.16 0.45
C LEU A 18 12.76 3.33 0.98
N MET A 19 12.99 2.14 0.45
CA MET A 19 14.04 1.21 0.90
C MET A 19 15.44 1.83 0.93
N SER A 20 15.76 2.70 -0.05
CA SER A 20 17.05 3.40 -0.12
C SER A 20 17.22 4.50 0.93
N LYS A 21 16.14 4.99 1.56
CA LYS A 21 16.24 6.03 2.57
C LYS A 21 16.71 5.46 3.90
N GLU A 22 17.60 6.20 4.56
CA GLU A 22 18.04 5.90 5.93
C GLU A 22 16.89 6.05 6.93
N GLN A 23 16.06 7.07 6.75
CA GLN A 23 14.87 7.33 7.55
C GLN A 23 13.67 7.54 6.63
N VAL A 24 12.57 6.87 6.95
CA VAL A 24 11.26 7.02 6.30
C VAL A 24 10.29 7.58 7.32
N SER A 25 9.54 8.60 6.94
CA SER A 25 8.47 9.15 7.78
C SER A 25 7.18 8.32 7.63
N ALA A 26 6.30 8.41 8.64
CA ALA A 26 4.97 7.79 8.59
C ALA A 26 4.18 8.30 7.37
N ASP A 27 4.20 9.61 7.11
CA ASP A 27 3.51 10.21 5.96
C ASP A 27 4.00 9.65 4.61
N GLU A 28 5.31 9.49 4.43
CA GLU A 28 5.86 8.92 3.19
C GLU A 28 5.46 7.45 2.99
N LEU A 29 5.47 6.66 4.07
CA LEU A 29 5.02 5.28 4.01
C LEU A 29 3.53 5.20 3.69
N LYS A 30 2.70 6.05 4.31
CA LYS A 30 1.25 6.10 4.05
C LYS A 30 0.93 6.57 2.65
N GLU A 31 1.64 7.58 2.13
CA GLU A 31 1.47 8.04 0.76
C GLU A 31 1.79 6.92 -0.25
N TYR A 32 2.94 6.25 -0.07
CA TYR A 32 3.29 5.09 -0.89
C TYR A 32 2.23 3.99 -0.80
N PHE A 33 1.82 3.66 0.42
CA PHE A 33 0.85 2.61 0.70
C PHE A 33 -0.48 2.89 -0.01
N LYS A 34 -1.00 4.10 0.15
CA LYS A 34 -2.24 4.53 -0.47
C LYS A 34 -2.19 4.43 -1.99
N ILE A 35 -1.13 4.94 -2.62
CA ILE A 35 -0.92 4.82 -4.07
C ILE A 35 -0.91 3.34 -4.47
N HIS A 36 -0.14 2.52 -3.77
CA HIS A 36 -0.03 1.11 -4.06
C HIS A 36 -1.38 0.38 -3.99
N THR A 37 -2.14 0.63 -2.93
CA THR A 37 -3.47 0.04 -2.71
C THR A 37 -4.50 0.55 -3.72
N GLU A 38 -4.49 1.84 -4.07
CA GLU A 38 -5.43 2.42 -5.05
C GLU A 38 -5.20 1.91 -6.48
N TYR A 39 -3.94 1.66 -6.87
CA TYR A 39 -3.60 1.21 -8.22
C TYR A 39 -3.46 -0.32 -8.35
N GLY A 40 -3.73 -1.10 -7.28
CA GLY A 40 -3.73 -2.57 -7.32
C GLY A 40 -2.44 -3.17 -7.87
N THR A 41 -1.31 -2.50 -7.66
CA THR A 41 -0.03 -2.96 -8.20
C THR A 41 0.45 -4.18 -7.40
N ARG A 42 1.13 -5.15 -8.01
CA ARG A 42 1.76 -6.23 -7.24
C ARG A 42 3.00 -5.67 -6.53
N THR A 43 3.04 -5.77 -5.20
CA THR A 43 4.23 -5.36 -4.42
C THR A 43 4.96 -6.57 -3.86
N ALA A 44 6.27 -6.42 -3.69
CA ALA A 44 7.06 -7.30 -2.85
C ALA A 44 6.68 -7.04 -1.38
N VAL A 45 5.68 -7.75 -0.88
CA VAL A 45 5.12 -7.62 0.48
C VAL A 45 6.22 -7.65 1.55
N GLU A 46 7.20 -8.54 1.40
CA GLU A 46 8.34 -8.64 2.31
C GLU A 46 9.17 -7.34 2.39
N SER A 47 9.34 -6.64 1.27
CA SER A 47 10.06 -5.36 1.25
C SER A 47 9.24 -4.25 1.91
N LEU A 48 7.91 -4.27 1.73
CA LEU A 48 7.03 -3.33 2.42
C LEU A 48 7.03 -3.55 3.94
N PHE A 49 7.10 -4.79 4.41
CA PHE A 49 7.22 -5.10 5.85
C PHE A 49 8.50 -4.52 6.44
N SER A 50 9.63 -4.67 5.74
CA SER A 50 10.89 -4.07 6.19
C SER A 50 10.81 -2.54 6.31
N VAL A 51 9.99 -1.87 5.48
CA VAL A 51 9.75 -0.43 5.62
C VAL A 51 8.81 -0.12 6.78
N ILE A 52 7.72 -0.87 6.93
CA ILE A 52 6.77 -0.72 8.05
C ILE A 52 7.48 -0.91 9.40
N ASP A 53 8.41 -1.86 9.48
CA ASP A 53 9.09 -2.22 10.74
C ASP A 53 10.00 -1.12 11.26
N ARG A 54 10.68 -0.40 10.38
CA ARG A 54 11.59 0.70 10.73
C ARG A 54 10.90 2.05 10.90
N VAL A 55 9.64 2.18 10.51
CA VAL A 55 8.86 3.42 10.65
C VAL A 55 8.09 3.37 11.96
N LYS A 56 8.19 4.47 12.72
CA LYS A 56 7.34 4.67 13.90
C LYS A 56 5.95 5.07 13.45
N LEU A 57 5.00 4.17 13.65
CA LEU A 57 3.60 4.37 13.30
C LEU A 57 2.78 4.50 14.58
N THR A 58 1.87 5.47 14.61
CA THR A 58 0.87 5.56 15.66
C THR A 58 -0.23 4.53 15.41
N GLU A 59 -1.06 4.27 16.43
CA GLU A 59 -2.23 3.39 16.26
C GLU A 59 -3.19 3.93 15.19
N SER A 60 -3.29 5.27 15.07
CA SER A 60 -4.08 5.92 14.03
C SER A 60 -3.51 5.68 12.64
N ASP A 61 -2.18 5.75 12.48
CA ASP A 61 -1.53 5.48 11.19
C ASP A 61 -1.75 4.02 10.76
N ILE A 62 -1.60 3.09 11.70
CA ILE A 62 -1.81 1.67 11.42
C ILE A 62 -3.28 1.40 11.05
N SER A 63 -4.23 2.01 11.77
CA SER A 63 -5.66 1.86 11.49
C SER A 63 -6.03 2.42 10.11
N GLU A 64 -5.44 3.56 9.72
CA GLU A 64 -5.62 4.16 8.39
C GLU A 64 -5.11 3.22 7.28
N MET A 65 -3.88 2.69 7.43
CA MET A 65 -3.29 1.74 6.48
C MET A 65 -4.09 0.44 6.38
N ILE A 66 -4.62 -0.10 7.48
CA ILE A 66 -5.50 -1.27 7.43
C ILE A 66 -6.77 -0.96 6.61
N SER A 67 -7.40 0.19 6.86
CA SER A 67 -8.63 0.57 6.14
C SER A 67 -8.40 0.71 4.64
N ASP A 68 -7.26 1.26 4.23
CA ASP A 68 -6.91 1.44 2.83
C ASP A 68 -6.66 0.10 2.11
N ALA A 69 -5.98 -0.86 2.76
CA ALA A 69 -5.82 -2.22 2.21
C ALA A 69 -7.17 -2.96 2.10
N GLU A 70 -8.06 -2.82 3.08
CA GLU A 70 -9.39 -3.44 3.02
C GLU A 70 -10.21 -2.87 1.85
N LYS A 71 -10.20 -1.54 1.66
CA LYS A 71 -10.87 -0.88 0.53
C LYS A 71 -10.30 -1.32 -0.82
N ALA A 72 -8.98 -1.38 -0.95
CA ALA A 72 -8.34 -1.83 -2.19
C ALA A 72 -8.72 -3.27 -2.54
N THR A 73 -8.80 -4.12 -1.53
CA THR A 73 -9.27 -5.50 -1.68
C THR A 73 -10.73 -5.55 -2.17
N GLU A 74 -11.60 -4.70 -1.63
CA GLU A 74 -13.00 -4.59 -2.04
C GLU A 74 -13.13 -4.07 -3.48
N ILE A 75 -12.35 -3.06 -3.86
CA ILE A 75 -12.31 -2.51 -5.22
C ILE A 75 -11.88 -3.60 -6.21
N ALA A 76 -10.77 -4.29 -5.94
CA ALA A 76 -10.28 -5.36 -6.80
C ALA A 76 -11.34 -6.46 -7.01
N LYS A 77 -12.04 -6.87 -5.94
CA LYS A 77 -13.17 -7.82 -6.03
C LYS A 77 -14.31 -7.29 -6.89
N SER A 78 -14.73 -6.05 -6.66
CA SER A 78 -15.85 -5.41 -7.36
C SER A 78 -15.58 -5.29 -8.86
N GLU A 79 -14.36 -4.88 -9.24
CA GLU A 79 -13.95 -4.79 -10.65
C GLU A 79 -13.92 -6.17 -11.32
N SER A 80 -13.45 -7.20 -10.61
CA SER A 80 -13.45 -8.58 -11.12
C SER A 80 -14.86 -9.15 -11.29
N MET A 81 -15.80 -8.78 -10.42
CA MET A 81 -17.20 -9.24 -10.51
C MET A 81 -17.94 -8.58 -11.68
N ASN A 82 -17.70 -7.29 -11.93
CA ASN A 82 -18.30 -6.56 -13.06
C ASN A 82 -17.85 -7.07 -14.44
N GLY A 83 -16.70 -7.75 -14.53
CA GLY A 83 -16.14 -8.30 -15.77
C GLY A 83 -16.68 -9.67 -16.22
N GLY A 84 -17.60 -10.30 -15.48
CA GLY A 84 -18.18 -11.60 -15.86
C GLY A 84 -18.21 -12.68 -14.78
N GLY A 85 -18.08 -12.32 -13.50
CA GLY A 85 -18.28 -13.26 -12.37
C GLY A 85 -17.12 -14.22 -12.08
N PHE A 86 -15.97 -14.07 -12.73
CA PHE A 86 -14.76 -14.84 -12.43
C PHE A 86 -13.77 -13.95 -11.65
N ILE A 87 -13.34 -14.40 -10.48
CA ILE A 87 -12.21 -13.79 -9.76
C ILE A 87 -10.94 -14.17 -10.51
N THR A 88 -10.23 -13.19 -11.07
CA THR A 88 -8.96 -13.43 -11.76
C THR A 88 -7.87 -13.83 -10.75
N ASN A 89 -6.82 -14.51 -11.23
CA ASN A 89 -5.67 -14.82 -10.37
C ASN A 89 -5.03 -13.54 -9.79
N ASP A 90 -5.04 -12.45 -10.54
CA ASP A 90 -4.55 -11.14 -10.07
C ASP A 90 -5.30 -10.63 -8.84
N VAL A 91 -6.64 -10.77 -8.80
CA VAL A 91 -7.43 -10.34 -7.65
C VAL A 91 -7.12 -11.20 -6.43
N ARG A 92 -6.98 -12.53 -6.59
CA ARG A 92 -6.60 -13.41 -5.48
C ARG A 92 -5.21 -13.10 -4.93
N GLU A 93 -4.28 -12.72 -5.81
CA GLU A 93 -2.94 -12.31 -5.40
C GLU A 93 -2.98 -10.98 -4.63
N ILE A 94 -3.74 -9.99 -5.10
CA ILE A 94 -3.93 -8.70 -4.39
C ILE A 94 -4.60 -8.93 -3.03
N GLU A 95 -5.64 -9.78 -2.98
CA GLU A 95 -6.30 -10.18 -1.73
C GLU A 95 -5.28 -10.76 -0.74
N GLY A 96 -4.52 -11.78 -1.16
CA GLY A 96 -3.53 -12.41 -0.28
C GLY A 96 -2.46 -11.43 0.20
N GLN A 97 -1.95 -10.58 -0.68
CA GLN A 97 -0.97 -9.56 -0.32
C GLN A 97 -1.52 -8.58 0.72
N ASN A 98 -2.74 -8.07 0.51
CA ASN A 98 -3.39 -7.16 1.45
C ASN A 98 -3.70 -7.84 2.79
N GLU A 99 -4.13 -9.10 2.78
CA GLU A 99 -4.34 -9.89 4.01
C GLU A 99 -3.05 -10.04 4.82
N GLU A 100 -1.93 -10.34 4.16
CA GLU A 100 -0.61 -10.41 4.81
C GLU A 100 -0.21 -9.05 5.41
N ILE A 101 -0.42 -7.95 4.69
CA ILE A 101 -0.11 -6.61 5.20
C ILE A 101 -0.99 -6.22 6.38
N ILE A 102 -2.30 -6.48 6.29
CA ILE A 102 -3.23 -6.23 7.38
C ILE A 102 -2.83 -7.05 8.62
N ALA A 103 -2.46 -8.31 8.44
CA ALA A 103 -2.01 -9.17 9.54
C ALA A 103 -0.75 -8.62 10.23
N HIS A 104 0.24 -8.18 9.44
CA HIS A 104 1.47 -7.58 9.97
C HIS A 104 1.19 -6.29 10.75
N LEU A 105 0.35 -5.42 10.20
CA LEU A 105 -0.08 -4.17 10.83
C LEU A 105 -0.85 -4.42 12.14
N LYS A 106 -1.77 -5.38 12.17
CA LYS A 106 -2.49 -5.78 13.39
C LYS A 106 -1.55 -6.33 14.46
N SER A 107 -0.59 -7.19 14.07
CA SER A 107 0.43 -7.69 14.99
C SER A 107 1.25 -6.55 15.63
N LYS A 108 1.57 -5.49 14.87
CA LYS A 108 2.25 -4.30 15.42
C LYS A 108 1.41 -3.56 16.47
N LEU A 109 0.10 -3.43 16.26
CA LEU A 109 -0.81 -2.85 17.25
C LEU A 109 -0.83 -3.68 18.55
N GLU A 110 -0.92 -5.00 18.43
CA GLU A 110 -1.03 -5.91 19.57
C GLU A 110 0.27 -6.04 20.38
N THR A 111 1.42 -5.99 19.70
CA THR A 111 2.74 -6.15 20.34
C THR A 111 3.30 -4.86 20.94
N GLY A 112 2.67 -3.70 20.69
CA GLY A 112 3.11 -2.41 21.20
C GLY A 112 4.50 -1.99 20.71
N GLN A 113 4.98 -2.56 19.60
CA GLN A 113 6.23 -2.16 18.97
C GLN A 113 6.04 -0.79 18.27
N GLN A 114 6.02 0.28 19.07
CA GLN A 114 5.97 1.69 18.66
C GLN A 114 7.34 2.38 18.73
#